data_AF-A0A426VDH0-F1
#
_entry.id   AF-A0A426VDH0-F1
#
_cell.length_a   1.000
_cell.length_b   1.000
_cell.length_c   1.000
_cell.angle_alpha   90.00
_cell.angle_beta   90.00
_cell.angle_gamma   90.00
#
_symmetry.space_group_name_H-M   'P 1'
#
loop_
_entity.id
_entity.type
_entity.pdbx_description
1 polymer ?
#
loop_
_entity_poly.entity_id
_entity_poly.type
_entity_poly.pdbx_seq_one_letter_code
_entity_poly.pdbx_strand_id
1 'polypeptide(L)'
;MIDITLENFETDLLATSAQVPVLLDIWAPWCGPCKTLGPVLERLEEAYGGRFMLAKLNADEQPEIAGQLSQMFGVRSIPFCVMFTGGQPVDGFVGALPEAQIREFLDKHVPEGDLAPEADVLEADEASLADGQPGDAFARLQEALAKDPANDEARFELIKLLLAEGAADEAQAMFDPVAPRATGPLAEQRVVAFGRYIAALQAARQGRSPGELAEAITANKRDFAARFELAQIFFAAGQFTQAMDELLEIIMRDKSWQDEAARKTYVAILEVMTKPQPKQPPGGKPVAGAPGAADKPQLEIAGKVAVAAADPVIDQYRRKLSMALF
;
A
#
# COMPACT_ATOMS: atom_id res chain seq x y z
N MET A 1 15.05 0.13 13.39
CA MET A 1 15.91 0.41 14.57
C MET A 1 16.89 1.56 14.36
N ILE A 2 16.80 2.58 15.21
CA ILE A 2 17.70 3.75 15.26
C ILE A 2 18.18 3.93 16.71
N ASP A 3 19.49 4.11 16.91
CA ASP A 3 20.03 4.54 18.21
C ASP A 3 19.96 6.06 18.34
N ILE A 4 19.29 6.52 19.39
CA ILE A 4 19.03 7.94 19.64
C ILE A 4 20.12 8.52 20.53
N THR A 5 20.61 9.68 20.11
CA THR A 5 21.56 10.54 20.81
C THR A 5 20.99 11.95 20.89
N LEU A 6 21.63 12.82 21.68
CA LEU A 6 21.26 14.23 21.71
C LEU A 6 21.32 14.91 20.33
N GLU A 7 22.24 14.49 19.47
CA GLU A 7 22.48 15.10 18.16
C GLU A 7 21.39 14.76 17.15
N ASN A 8 20.81 13.55 17.22
CA ASN A 8 19.80 13.07 16.27
C ASN A 8 18.39 13.02 16.85
N PHE A 9 18.19 13.43 18.11
CA PHE A 9 16.89 13.40 18.77
C PHE A 9 15.82 14.18 17.97
N GLU A 10 16.13 15.40 17.53
CA GLU A 10 15.17 16.20 16.78
C GLU A 10 14.93 15.65 15.36
N THR A 11 15.99 15.26 14.66
CA THR A 11 15.90 14.86 13.24
C THR A 11 15.37 13.45 13.05
N ASP A 12 15.76 12.52 13.91
CA ASP A 12 15.54 11.08 13.68
C ASP A 12 14.43 10.54 14.57
N LEU A 13 14.19 11.12 15.76
CA LEU A 13 13.05 10.74 16.60
C LEU A 13 11.85 11.66 16.38
N LEU A 14 11.99 12.97 16.53
CA LEU A 14 10.84 13.88 16.42
C LEU A 14 10.31 14.00 14.98
N ALA A 15 11.18 14.19 13.98
CA ALA A 15 10.72 14.30 12.60
C ALA A 15 10.17 12.98 12.04
N THR A 16 10.71 11.84 12.48
CA THR A 16 10.17 10.50 12.16
C THR A 16 8.83 10.29 12.83
N SER A 17 8.71 10.62 14.13
CA SER A 17 7.45 10.49 14.86
C SER A 17 6.34 11.42 14.37
N ALA A 18 6.66 12.46 13.60
CA ALA A 18 5.69 13.27 12.87
C ALA A 18 5.02 12.50 11.70
N GLN A 19 5.63 11.41 11.22
CA GLN A 19 5.18 10.63 10.07
C GLN A 19 4.69 9.24 10.46
N VAL A 20 5.41 8.57 11.36
CA VAL A 20 5.15 7.19 11.81
C VAL A 20 5.33 7.13 13.32
N PRO A 21 4.42 6.54 14.12
CA PRO A 21 4.62 6.40 15.56
C PRO A 21 5.98 5.77 15.88
N VAL A 22 6.73 6.36 16.81
CA VAL A 22 8.04 5.84 17.23
C VAL A 22 7.97 5.42 18.69
N LEU A 23 8.23 4.15 18.97
CA LEU A 23 8.42 3.65 20.31
C LEU A 23 9.91 3.77 20.67
N LEU A 24 10.22 4.63 21.64
CA LEU A 24 11.57 4.77 22.18
C LEU A 24 11.77 3.83 23.37
N ASP A 25 12.64 2.83 23.24
CA ASP A 25 13.09 1.94 24.30
C ASP A 25 14.29 2.54 25.04
N ILE A 26 14.08 2.96 26.29
CA ILE A 26 15.12 3.47 27.17
C ILE A 26 15.69 2.32 27.99
N TRP A 27 16.93 1.95 27.70
CA TRP A 27 17.59 0.76 28.21
C TRP A 27 18.98 1.06 28.77
N ALA A 28 19.62 0.07 29.40
CA ALA A 28 21.04 0.12 29.77
C ALA A 28 21.64 -1.30 29.81
N PRO A 29 22.96 -1.49 29.63
CA PRO A 29 23.59 -2.82 29.57
C PRO A 29 23.41 -3.66 30.85
N TRP A 30 23.31 -3.00 32.00
CA TRP A 30 23.11 -3.62 33.31
C TRP A 30 21.64 -3.97 33.61
N CYS A 31 20.70 -3.51 32.77
CA CYS A 31 19.28 -3.77 32.93
C CYS A 31 18.93 -5.20 32.48
N GLY A 32 18.78 -6.11 33.45
CA GLY A 32 18.37 -7.50 33.20
C GLY A 32 17.06 -7.62 32.40
N PRO A 33 15.95 -6.99 32.83
CA PRO A 33 14.67 -7.06 32.12
C PRO A 33 14.68 -6.44 30.71
N CYS A 34 15.58 -5.49 30.42
CA CYS A 34 15.73 -4.91 29.09
C CYS A 34 16.19 -5.96 28.06
N LYS A 35 17.00 -6.94 28.49
CA LYS A 35 17.50 -8.03 27.62
C LYS A 35 16.37 -8.95 27.12
N THR A 36 15.29 -9.07 27.87
CA THR A 36 14.09 -9.82 27.45
C THR A 36 13.12 -8.95 26.66
N LEU A 37 13.01 -7.66 27.01
CA LEU A 37 12.08 -6.75 26.35
C LEU A 37 12.53 -6.37 24.94
N GLY A 38 13.81 -6.06 24.74
CA GLY A 38 14.36 -5.64 23.45
C GLY A 38 13.97 -6.58 22.30
N PRO A 39 14.25 -7.90 22.38
CA PRO A 39 13.85 -8.86 21.35
C PRO A 39 12.34 -8.97 21.12
N VAL A 40 11.51 -8.66 22.12
CA VAL A 40 10.05 -8.62 21.97
C VAL A 40 9.65 -7.38 21.18
N LEU A 41 10.23 -6.22 21.48
CA LEU A 41 9.97 -4.98 20.76
C LEU A 41 10.45 -5.04 19.31
N GLU A 42 11.60 -5.65 19.07
CA GLU A 42 12.17 -5.88 17.72
C GLU A 42 11.23 -6.75 16.88
N ARG A 43 10.78 -7.90 17.40
CA ARG A 43 9.78 -8.74 16.72
C ARG A 43 8.45 -8.02 16.48
N LEU A 44 8.05 -7.12 17.38
CA LEU A 44 6.83 -6.34 17.20
C LEU A 44 7.00 -5.24 16.14
N GLU A 45 8.15 -4.57 16.07
CA GLU A 45 8.47 -3.60 15.00
C GLU A 45 8.32 -4.29 13.62
N GLU A 46 8.89 -5.50 13.51
CA GLU A 46 8.77 -6.35 12.32
C GLU A 46 7.32 -6.78 12.06
N ALA A 47 6.63 -7.34 13.07
CA ALA A 47 5.25 -7.83 12.93
C ALA A 47 4.24 -6.73 12.60
N TYR A 48 4.51 -5.49 12.99
CA TYR A 48 3.67 -4.34 12.66
C TYR A 48 3.98 -3.78 11.27
N GLY A 49 4.96 -4.32 10.55
CA GLY A 49 5.18 -4.04 9.13
C GLY A 49 5.47 -2.57 8.84
N GLY A 50 6.21 -1.91 9.73
CA GLY A 50 6.53 -0.48 9.61
C GLY A 50 5.40 0.47 10.01
N ARG A 51 4.30 -0.02 10.60
CA ARG A 51 3.24 0.85 11.18
C ARG A 51 3.72 1.64 12.39
N PHE A 52 4.77 1.18 13.06
CA PHE A 52 5.54 1.96 14.03
C PHE A 52 7.02 1.64 13.87
N MET A 53 7.88 2.51 14.39
CA MET A 53 9.33 2.30 14.42
C MET A 53 9.82 2.14 15.86
N LEU A 54 10.84 1.31 16.05
CA LEU A 54 11.55 1.15 17.31
C LEU A 54 12.83 1.98 17.28
N ALA A 55 12.97 2.84 18.28
CA ALA A 55 14.18 3.59 18.55
C ALA A 55 14.74 3.16 19.92
N LYS A 56 16.06 3.20 20.08
CA LYS A 56 16.72 2.80 21.33
C LYS A 56 17.50 3.96 21.90
N LEU A 57 17.44 4.15 23.20
CA LEU A 57 18.20 5.16 23.93
C LEU A 57 18.91 4.48 25.10
N ASN A 58 20.24 4.47 25.06
CA ASN A 58 21.02 4.03 26.21
C ASN A 58 21.02 5.13 27.28
N ALA A 59 20.41 4.84 28.44
CA ALA A 59 20.27 5.80 29.54
C ALA A 59 21.61 6.20 30.18
N ASP A 60 22.65 5.33 30.10
CA ASP A 60 23.99 5.65 30.61
C ASP A 60 24.71 6.64 29.67
N GLU A 61 24.47 6.54 28.36
CA GLU A 61 25.11 7.37 27.34
C GLU A 61 24.36 8.68 27.09
N GLN A 62 23.04 8.68 27.24
CA GLN A 62 22.17 9.83 27.02
C GLN A 62 21.33 10.16 28.28
N PRO A 63 21.99 10.45 29.43
CA PRO A 63 21.29 10.63 30.71
C PRO A 63 20.39 11.86 30.74
N GLU A 64 20.68 12.87 29.93
CA GLU A 64 19.87 14.10 29.84
C GLU A 64 18.49 13.81 29.24
N ILE A 65 18.44 13.15 28.07
CA ILE A 65 17.20 12.76 27.40
C ILE A 65 16.41 11.78 28.27
N ALA A 66 17.08 10.74 28.79
CA ALA A 66 16.46 9.74 29.64
C ALA A 66 15.86 10.36 30.92
N GLY A 67 16.59 11.30 31.53
CA GLY A 67 16.16 12.02 32.73
C GLY A 67 14.95 12.91 32.49
N GLN A 68 14.94 13.67 31.39
CA GLN A 68 13.82 14.54 31.04
C GLN A 68 12.53 13.75 30.77
N LEU A 69 12.61 12.67 29.97
CA LEU A 69 11.47 11.81 29.70
C LEU A 69 10.98 11.12 30.98
N SER A 70 11.89 10.63 31.81
CA SER A 70 11.56 10.02 33.10
C SER A 70 10.84 10.99 34.03
N GLN A 71 11.27 12.26 34.10
CA GLN A 71 10.61 13.28 34.91
C GLN A 71 9.22 13.62 34.39
N MET A 72 9.07 13.76 33.07
CA MET A 72 7.80 14.10 32.43
C MET A 72 6.71 13.04 32.65
N PHE A 73 7.10 11.75 32.66
CA PHE A 73 6.19 10.63 32.92
C PHE A 73 6.20 10.15 34.38
N GLY A 74 6.98 10.78 35.27
CA GLY A 74 7.08 10.41 36.69
C GLY A 74 7.70 9.04 36.95
N VAL A 75 8.51 8.53 36.01
CA VAL A 75 9.15 7.21 36.04
C VAL A 75 10.57 7.32 36.63
N ARG A 76 11.04 6.26 37.30
CA ARG A 76 12.38 6.23 37.93
C ARG A 76 13.17 4.96 37.65
N SER A 77 12.68 4.09 36.77
CA SER A 77 13.25 2.76 36.52
C SER A 77 13.19 2.42 35.03
N ILE A 78 14.19 1.69 34.57
CA ILE A 78 14.24 1.09 33.23
C ILE A 78 13.98 -0.43 33.32
N PRO A 79 13.49 -1.09 32.24
CA PRO A 79 13.17 -0.52 30.93
C PRO A 79 11.98 0.45 30.99
N PHE A 80 12.08 1.54 30.25
CA PHE A 80 11.02 2.53 30.12
C PHE A 80 10.82 2.82 28.64
N CYS A 81 9.60 2.63 28.13
CA CYS A 81 9.29 2.88 26.74
C CYS A 81 8.36 4.08 26.60
N VAL A 82 8.64 4.96 25.63
CA VAL A 82 7.86 6.16 25.36
C VAL A 82 7.36 6.14 23.92
N MET A 83 6.06 6.32 23.72
CA MET A 83 5.47 6.47 22.40
C MET A 83 5.56 7.94 21.97
N PHE A 84 6.11 8.17 20.79
CA PHE A 84 6.10 9.45 20.11
C PHE A 84 5.17 9.42 18.90
N THR A 85 4.29 10.40 18.78
CA THR A 85 3.37 10.55 17.65
C THR A 85 3.15 12.02 17.37
N GLY A 86 3.18 12.42 16.10
CA GLY A 86 3.07 13.83 15.72
C GLY A 86 4.25 14.68 16.20
N GLY A 87 5.43 14.09 16.40
CA GLY A 87 6.61 14.82 16.89
C GLY A 87 6.60 15.08 18.40
N GLN A 88 5.72 14.43 19.16
CA GLN A 88 5.57 14.65 20.61
C GLN A 88 5.47 13.31 21.35
N PRO A 89 5.94 13.21 22.60
CA PRO A 89 5.72 12.06 23.45
C PRO A 89 4.26 12.04 23.95
N VAL A 90 3.53 10.96 23.68
CA VAL A 90 2.08 10.87 23.90
C VAL A 90 1.66 9.88 24.97
N ASP A 91 2.46 8.83 25.22
CA ASP A 91 2.18 7.80 26.22
C ASP A 91 3.48 7.02 26.55
N GLY A 92 3.45 6.16 27.56
CA GLY A 92 4.58 5.30 27.89
C GLY A 92 4.26 4.19 28.89
N PHE A 93 5.11 3.17 28.93
CA PHE A 93 5.01 2.07 29.89
C PHE A 93 6.35 1.71 30.51
N VAL A 94 6.32 1.13 31.70
CA VAL A 94 7.51 0.80 32.49
C VAL A 94 7.57 -0.70 32.73
N GLY A 95 8.77 -1.27 32.59
CA GLY A 95 9.05 -2.68 32.85
C GLY A 95 8.92 -3.56 31.62
N ALA A 96 9.37 -4.81 31.76
CA ALA A 96 9.24 -5.83 30.72
C ALA A 96 7.84 -6.44 30.78
N LEU A 97 6.92 -5.89 29.99
CA LEU A 97 5.53 -6.37 29.90
C LEU A 97 5.42 -7.61 29.01
N PRO A 98 4.40 -8.47 29.20
CA PRO A 98 4.07 -9.52 28.25
C PRO A 98 3.72 -8.94 26.88
N GLU A 99 4.07 -9.65 25.80
CA GLU A 99 3.86 -9.20 24.41
C GLU A 99 2.41 -8.75 24.14
N ALA A 100 1.42 -9.46 24.68
CA ALA A 100 0.00 -9.10 24.52
C ALA A 100 -0.34 -7.70 25.08
N GLN A 101 0.27 -7.31 26.21
CA GLN A 101 0.06 -5.98 26.80
C GLN A 101 0.79 -4.90 26.00
N ILE A 102 1.95 -5.24 25.42
CA ILE A 102 2.66 -4.32 24.52
C ILE A 102 1.84 -4.09 23.25
N ARG A 103 1.22 -5.14 22.69
CA ARG A 103 0.29 -5.01 21.55
C ARG A 103 -0.89 -4.12 21.89
N GLU A 104 -1.56 -4.36 23.03
CA GLU A 104 -2.66 -3.51 23.48
C GLU A 104 -2.23 -2.04 23.67
N PHE A 105 -1.00 -1.80 24.12
CA PHE A 105 -0.43 -0.46 24.19
C PHE A 105 -0.21 0.14 22.79
N LEU A 106 0.40 -0.61 21.87
CA LEU A 106 0.65 -0.18 20.49
C LEU A 106 -0.64 0.13 19.75
N ASP A 107 -1.68 -0.71 19.87
CA ASP A 107 -2.97 -0.55 19.19
C ASP A 107 -3.70 0.75 19.54
N LYS A 108 -3.36 1.39 20.68
CA LYS A 108 -3.92 2.71 21.05
C LYS A 108 -3.35 3.86 20.24
N HIS A 109 -2.12 3.71 19.73
CA HIS A 109 -1.32 4.79 19.16
C HIS A 109 -0.91 4.54 17.71
N VAL A 110 -0.87 3.28 17.31
CA VAL A 110 -0.52 2.82 15.98
C VAL A 110 -1.80 2.68 15.15
N PRO A 111 -1.90 3.32 13.97
CA PRO A 111 -3.10 3.24 13.14
C PRO A 111 -3.54 1.80 12.88
N GLU A 112 -4.85 1.56 12.97
CA GLU A 112 -5.45 0.26 12.62
C GLU A 112 -5.13 -0.07 11.15
N GLY A 113 -4.27 -1.06 11.00
CA GLY A 113 -4.06 -1.88 9.82
C GLY A 113 -3.89 -3.29 10.37
N ASP A 114 -4.33 -4.29 9.60
CA ASP A 114 -4.44 -5.68 10.06
C ASP A 114 -3.27 -6.07 10.97
N LEU A 115 -3.58 -6.38 12.23
CA LEU A 115 -2.63 -6.97 13.16
C LEU A 115 -2.23 -8.31 12.55
N ALA A 116 -1.02 -8.41 11.99
CA ALA A 116 -0.48 -9.68 11.55
C ALA A 116 -0.45 -10.65 12.75
N PRO A 117 -1.20 -11.77 12.71
CA PRO A 117 -0.82 -12.95 13.44
C PRO A 117 0.23 -13.67 12.60
N GLU A 118 1.36 -13.99 13.23
CA GLU A 118 2.34 -14.98 12.79
C GLU A 118 3.25 -14.56 11.62
N ALA A 119 4.16 -13.63 11.94
CA ALA A 119 5.45 -13.50 11.28
C ALA A 119 6.29 -14.76 11.54
N ASP A 120 5.98 -15.83 10.81
CA ASP A 120 6.88 -16.94 10.52
C ASP A 120 6.67 -17.45 9.07
N VAL A 121 5.93 -16.71 8.23
CA VAL A 121 5.60 -17.14 6.86
C VAL A 121 5.87 -16.08 5.77
N LEU A 122 6.38 -14.90 6.12
CA LEU A 122 6.54 -13.78 5.19
C LEU A 122 7.99 -13.32 4.95
N GLU A 123 8.97 -13.72 5.76
CA GLU A 123 10.39 -13.53 5.38
C GLU A 123 10.81 -14.40 4.19
N ALA A 124 9.96 -15.33 3.75
CA ALA A 124 10.15 -16.06 2.50
C ALA A 124 9.75 -15.24 1.26
N ASP A 125 9.04 -14.11 1.37
CA ASP A 125 8.24 -13.56 0.26
C ASP A 125 8.92 -12.58 -0.71
N GLU A 126 10.09 -12.01 -0.42
CA GLU A 126 10.87 -11.30 -1.46
C GLU A 126 12.17 -12.01 -1.86
N ALA A 127 12.70 -12.87 -0.99
CA ALA A 127 13.86 -13.72 -1.33
C ALA A 127 13.46 -14.96 -2.15
N SER A 128 12.26 -15.53 -1.97
CA SER A 128 11.83 -16.73 -2.72
C SER A 128 11.15 -16.44 -4.05
N LEU A 129 10.84 -15.17 -4.36
CA LEU A 129 10.46 -14.77 -5.72
C LEU A 129 11.65 -14.75 -6.68
N ALA A 130 12.88 -14.75 -6.16
CA ALA A 130 14.11 -14.91 -6.94
C ALA A 130 14.45 -16.39 -7.22
N ASP A 131 13.95 -17.32 -6.40
CA ASP A 131 14.19 -18.77 -6.48
C ASP A 131 12.90 -19.56 -6.80
N GLY A 132 12.12 -19.09 -7.78
CA GLY A 132 11.34 -19.94 -8.68
C GLY A 132 10.54 -21.13 -8.12
N GLN A 133 9.71 -20.95 -7.09
CA GLN A 133 8.62 -21.90 -6.78
C GLN A 133 7.26 -21.22 -6.60
N PRO A 134 6.55 -20.88 -7.70
CA PRO A 134 5.19 -20.31 -7.67
C PRO A 134 4.13 -21.18 -6.96
N GLY A 135 4.40 -22.47 -6.72
CA GLY A 135 3.47 -23.37 -6.02
C GLY A 135 3.28 -23.08 -4.53
N ASP A 136 4.23 -22.42 -3.88
CA ASP A 136 4.22 -22.24 -2.42
C ASP A 136 3.37 -21.04 -1.96
N ALA A 137 3.38 -19.93 -2.71
CA ALA A 137 2.56 -18.75 -2.41
C ALA A 137 1.06 -19.03 -2.57
N PHE A 138 0.69 -19.77 -3.62
CA PHE A 138 -0.69 -20.15 -3.87
C PHE A 138 -1.26 -21.03 -2.75
N ALA A 139 -0.52 -22.05 -2.32
CA ALA A 139 -0.92 -22.94 -1.23
C ALA A 139 -1.08 -22.19 0.10
N ARG A 140 -0.15 -21.29 0.43
CA ARG A 140 -0.21 -20.46 1.65
C ARG A 140 -1.43 -19.53 1.66
N LEU A 141 -1.73 -18.87 0.55
CA LEU A 141 -2.90 -17.98 0.44
C LEU A 141 -4.22 -18.76 0.55
N GLN A 142 -4.28 -19.97 -0.03
CA GLN A 142 -5.43 -20.85 0.15
C GLN A 142 -5.59 -21.30 1.60
N GLU A 143 -4.50 -21.67 2.28
CA GLU A 143 -4.54 -22.03 3.71
C GLU A 143 -4.99 -20.85 4.58
N ALA A 144 -4.50 -19.64 4.29
CA ALA A 144 -4.92 -18.42 4.97
C ALA A 144 -6.43 -18.18 4.84
N LEU A 145 -6.98 -18.35 3.64
CA LEU A 145 -8.43 -18.22 3.40
C LEU A 145 -9.25 -19.38 3.99
N ALA A 146 -8.66 -20.57 4.12
CA ALA A 146 -9.30 -21.69 4.79
C ALA A 146 -9.41 -21.45 6.31
N LYS A 147 -8.40 -20.80 6.91
CA LYS A 147 -8.40 -20.40 8.32
C LYS A 147 -9.30 -19.18 8.55
N ASP A 148 -9.25 -18.20 7.66
CA ASP A 148 -10.05 -16.98 7.71
C ASP A 148 -10.62 -16.62 6.32
N PRO A 149 -11.86 -17.03 6.03
CA PRO A 149 -12.53 -16.67 4.78
C PRO A 149 -12.77 -15.16 4.59
N ALA A 150 -12.68 -14.35 5.66
CA ALA A 150 -12.85 -12.91 5.61
C ALA A 150 -11.54 -12.14 5.34
N ASN A 151 -10.41 -12.84 5.19
CA ASN A 151 -9.13 -12.22 4.89
C ASN A 151 -9.09 -11.68 3.46
N ASP A 152 -9.45 -10.41 3.31
CA ASP A 152 -9.51 -9.71 2.04
C ASP A 152 -8.15 -9.59 1.36
N GLU A 153 -7.06 -9.40 2.11
CA GLU A 153 -5.74 -9.23 1.50
C GLU A 153 -5.27 -10.57 0.90
N ALA A 154 -5.40 -11.68 1.64
CA ALA A 154 -5.11 -13.01 1.11
C ALA A 154 -5.97 -13.34 -0.11
N ARG A 155 -7.26 -12.95 -0.09
CA ARG A 155 -8.17 -13.10 -1.23
C ARG A 155 -7.71 -12.30 -2.44
N PHE A 156 -7.33 -11.03 -2.24
CA PHE A 156 -6.90 -10.16 -3.32
C PHE A 156 -5.56 -10.57 -3.92
N GLU A 157 -4.61 -11.03 -3.12
CA GLU A 157 -3.34 -11.57 -3.63
C GLU A 157 -3.56 -12.89 -4.39
N LEU A 158 -4.44 -13.77 -3.90
CA LEU A 158 -4.79 -15.00 -4.60
C LEU A 158 -5.48 -14.70 -5.95
N ILE A 159 -6.39 -13.73 -5.99
CA ILE A 159 -7.01 -13.27 -7.25
C ILE A 159 -5.93 -12.76 -8.21
N LYS A 160 -4.96 -11.95 -7.76
CA LYS A 160 -3.86 -11.46 -8.62
C LYS A 160 -3.04 -12.59 -9.23
N LEU A 161 -2.68 -13.60 -8.42
CA LEU A 161 -1.93 -14.76 -8.92
C LEU A 161 -2.72 -15.53 -9.98
N LEU A 162 -3.99 -15.84 -9.69
CA LEU A 162 -4.88 -16.53 -10.62
C LEU A 162 -5.09 -15.75 -11.93
N LEU A 163 -5.18 -14.41 -11.85
CA LEU A 163 -5.25 -13.54 -13.02
C LEU A 163 -3.97 -13.58 -13.86
N ALA A 164 -2.80 -13.58 -13.22
CA ALA A 164 -1.51 -13.67 -13.91
C ALA A 164 -1.30 -15.04 -14.59
N GLU A 165 -1.86 -16.12 -14.02
CA GLU A 165 -1.86 -17.46 -14.61
C GLU A 165 -2.94 -17.65 -15.69
N GLY A 166 -3.88 -16.70 -15.84
CA GLY A 166 -5.01 -16.80 -16.77
C GLY A 166 -6.09 -17.80 -16.33
N ALA A 167 -6.09 -18.19 -15.05
CA ALA A 167 -7.04 -19.10 -14.41
C ALA A 167 -8.37 -18.38 -14.10
N ALA A 168 -9.13 -18.07 -15.15
CA ALA A 168 -10.30 -17.19 -15.07
C ALA A 168 -11.43 -17.73 -14.18
N ASP A 169 -11.65 -19.04 -14.17
CA ASP A 169 -12.76 -19.66 -13.45
C ASP A 169 -12.47 -19.71 -11.94
N GLU A 170 -11.23 -20.05 -11.58
CA GLU A 170 -10.73 -20.00 -10.22
C GLU A 170 -10.67 -18.56 -9.69
N ALA A 171 -10.21 -17.61 -10.52
CA ALA A 171 -10.21 -16.19 -10.18
C ALA A 171 -11.63 -15.68 -9.91
N GLN A 172 -12.61 -16.09 -10.73
CA GLN A 172 -14.02 -15.77 -10.53
C GLN A 172 -14.53 -16.31 -9.20
N ALA A 173 -14.25 -17.57 -8.87
CA ALA A 173 -14.67 -18.16 -7.59
C ALA A 173 -14.10 -17.41 -6.38
N MET A 174 -12.87 -16.92 -6.46
CA MET A 174 -12.26 -16.11 -5.39
C MET A 174 -12.83 -14.69 -5.33
N PHE A 175 -13.25 -14.15 -6.48
CA PHE A 175 -13.83 -12.82 -6.63
C PHE A 175 -15.29 -12.75 -6.18
N ASP A 176 -16.09 -13.80 -6.36
CA ASP A 176 -17.54 -13.81 -6.08
C ASP A 176 -17.91 -13.24 -4.70
N PRO A 177 -17.21 -13.56 -3.59
CA PRO A 177 -17.53 -13.02 -2.27
C PRO A 177 -17.32 -11.50 -2.15
N VAL A 178 -16.43 -10.92 -2.96
CA VAL A 178 -16.13 -9.48 -2.94
C VAL A 178 -16.79 -8.72 -4.10
N ALA A 179 -17.38 -9.43 -5.07
CA ALA A 179 -18.03 -8.84 -6.25
C ALA A 179 -19.04 -7.72 -5.95
N PRO A 180 -19.87 -7.77 -4.88
CA PRO A 180 -20.78 -6.67 -4.57
C PRO A 180 -20.08 -5.32 -4.36
N ARG A 181 -18.82 -5.32 -3.89
CA ARG A 181 -17.99 -4.13 -3.66
C ARG A 181 -17.50 -3.47 -4.95
N ALA A 182 -17.69 -4.09 -6.10
CA ALA A 182 -17.41 -3.50 -7.41
C ALA A 182 -18.53 -2.58 -7.92
N THR A 183 -19.65 -2.44 -7.19
CA THR A 183 -20.84 -1.73 -7.68
C THR A 183 -21.29 -0.63 -6.72
N GLY A 184 -22.04 0.34 -7.25
CA GLY A 184 -22.59 1.44 -6.46
C GLY A 184 -21.63 2.63 -6.26
N PRO A 185 -22.03 3.63 -5.46
CA PRO A 185 -21.32 4.89 -5.31
C PRO A 185 -20.00 4.78 -4.51
N LEU A 186 -19.83 3.71 -3.73
CA LEU A 186 -18.64 3.42 -2.92
C LEU A 186 -17.85 2.22 -3.48
N ALA A 187 -17.93 1.99 -4.79
CA ALA A 187 -17.26 0.87 -5.44
C ALA A 187 -15.73 0.96 -5.24
N GLU A 188 -15.14 -0.14 -4.79
CA GLU A 188 -13.70 -0.26 -4.59
C GLU A 188 -12.98 -0.48 -5.92
N GLN A 189 -12.07 0.43 -6.26
CA GLN A 189 -11.44 0.44 -7.59
C GLN A 189 -10.64 -0.84 -7.86
N ARG A 190 -9.91 -1.35 -6.87
CA ARG A 190 -9.19 -2.64 -6.96
C ARG A 190 -10.14 -3.80 -7.30
N VAL A 191 -11.32 -3.86 -6.68
CA VAL A 191 -12.33 -4.89 -6.94
C VAL A 191 -12.96 -4.72 -8.32
N VAL A 192 -13.26 -3.48 -8.74
CA VAL A 192 -13.71 -3.18 -10.11
C VAL A 192 -12.68 -3.65 -11.14
N ALA A 193 -11.40 -3.43 -10.86
CA ALA A 193 -10.31 -3.79 -11.75
C ALA A 193 -10.16 -5.31 -11.91
N PHE A 194 -10.25 -6.07 -10.80
CA PHE A 194 -10.28 -7.54 -10.85
C PHE A 194 -11.44 -8.07 -11.68
N GLY A 195 -12.67 -7.59 -11.45
CA GLY A 195 -13.83 -8.02 -12.22
C GLY A 195 -13.67 -7.78 -13.72
N ARG A 196 -13.05 -6.65 -14.11
CA ARG A 196 -12.76 -6.36 -15.53
C ARG A 196 -11.68 -7.25 -16.13
N TYR A 197 -10.66 -7.60 -15.36
CA TYR A 197 -9.63 -8.52 -15.82
C TYR A 197 -10.21 -9.94 -16.00
N ILE A 198 -11.01 -10.43 -15.04
CA ILE A 198 -11.70 -11.72 -15.18
C ILE A 198 -12.59 -11.74 -16.43
N ALA A 199 -13.39 -10.69 -16.65
CA ALA A 199 -14.22 -10.57 -17.85
C ALA A 199 -13.40 -10.54 -19.14
N ALA A 200 -12.21 -9.91 -19.15
CA ALA A 200 -11.31 -9.91 -20.29
C ALA A 200 -10.73 -11.30 -20.57
N LEU A 201 -10.31 -12.05 -19.54
CA LEU A 201 -9.85 -13.43 -19.67
C LEU A 201 -10.95 -14.34 -20.25
N GLN A 202 -12.19 -14.20 -19.77
CA GLN A 202 -13.33 -14.96 -20.26
C GLN A 202 -13.66 -14.61 -21.72
N ALA A 203 -13.68 -13.32 -22.06
CA ALA A 203 -13.93 -12.85 -23.43
C ALA A 203 -12.86 -13.34 -24.41
N ALA A 204 -11.57 -13.29 -24.02
CA ALA A 204 -10.46 -13.73 -24.86
C ALA A 204 -10.51 -15.23 -25.20
N ARG A 205 -11.14 -16.07 -24.36
CA ARG A 205 -11.32 -17.51 -24.62
C ARG A 205 -12.40 -17.81 -25.67
N GLN A 206 -13.36 -16.90 -25.84
CA GLN A 206 -14.55 -17.12 -26.69
C GLN A 206 -14.59 -16.21 -27.93
N GLY A 207 -13.69 -15.21 -27.98
CA GLY A 207 -13.63 -14.22 -29.03
C GLY A 207 -12.94 -14.69 -30.31
N ARG A 208 -12.90 -13.76 -31.26
CA ARG A 208 -12.15 -13.83 -32.51
C ARG A 208 -10.66 -13.83 -32.22
N SER A 209 -9.88 -14.40 -33.13
CA SER A 209 -8.43 -14.33 -33.07
C SER A 209 -7.91 -12.89 -33.27
N PRO A 210 -6.72 -12.55 -32.76
CA PRO A 210 -6.09 -11.25 -33.01
C PRO A 210 -5.97 -10.89 -34.50
N GLY A 211 -5.77 -11.90 -35.37
CA GLY A 211 -5.68 -11.72 -36.81
C GLY A 211 -7.00 -11.25 -37.43
N GLU A 212 -8.11 -11.93 -37.11
CA GLU A 212 -9.44 -11.57 -37.58
C GLU A 212 -9.86 -10.18 -37.10
N LEU A 213 -9.50 -9.83 -35.86
CA LEU A 213 -9.75 -8.51 -35.29
C LEU A 213 -8.94 -7.42 -36.00
N ALA A 214 -7.66 -7.67 -36.29
CA ALA A 214 -6.81 -6.73 -37.02
C ALA A 214 -7.33 -6.49 -38.45
N GLU A 215 -7.82 -7.52 -39.12
CA GLU A 215 -8.47 -7.40 -40.44
C GLU A 215 -9.74 -6.57 -40.36
N ALA A 216 -10.62 -6.84 -39.38
CA ALA A 216 -11.85 -6.08 -39.17
C ALA A 216 -11.58 -4.59 -38.89
N ILE A 217 -10.59 -4.27 -38.04
CA ILE A 217 -10.18 -2.89 -37.72
C ILE A 217 -9.59 -2.20 -38.94
N THR A 218 -8.85 -2.94 -39.78
CA THR A 218 -8.29 -2.40 -41.03
C THR A 218 -9.39 -2.07 -42.04
N ALA A 219 -10.39 -2.95 -42.16
CA ALA A 219 -11.55 -2.75 -43.03
C ALA A 219 -12.44 -1.59 -42.54
N ASN A 220 -12.59 -1.44 -41.22
CA ASN A 220 -13.34 -0.36 -40.60
C ASN A 220 -12.63 0.16 -39.34
N LYS A 221 -11.96 1.31 -39.47
CA LYS A 221 -11.24 1.97 -38.36
C LYS A 221 -12.14 2.41 -37.19
N ARG A 222 -13.46 2.42 -37.38
CA ARG A 222 -14.46 2.71 -36.33
C ARG A 222 -15.17 1.45 -35.83
N ASP A 223 -14.67 0.26 -36.16
CA ASP A 223 -15.12 -0.98 -35.52
C ASP A 223 -14.58 -1.05 -34.09
N PHE A 224 -15.20 -0.27 -33.20
CA PHE A 224 -14.81 -0.19 -31.79
C PHE A 224 -15.06 -1.50 -31.05
N ALA A 225 -16.01 -2.32 -31.52
CA ALA A 225 -16.24 -3.64 -30.94
C ALA A 225 -15.04 -4.56 -31.17
N ALA A 226 -14.55 -4.66 -32.42
CA ALA A 226 -13.32 -5.41 -32.70
C ALA A 226 -12.09 -4.85 -31.98
N ARG A 227 -11.99 -3.51 -31.90
CA ARG A 227 -10.88 -2.85 -31.20
C ARG A 227 -10.90 -3.10 -29.69
N PHE A 228 -12.09 -3.10 -29.08
CA PHE A 228 -12.27 -3.39 -27.66
C PHE A 228 -11.97 -4.86 -27.34
N GLU A 229 -12.42 -5.78 -28.19
CA GLU A 229 -12.13 -7.21 -28.06
C GLU A 229 -10.62 -7.48 -28.17
N LEU A 230 -9.93 -6.83 -29.11
CA LEU A 230 -8.47 -6.91 -29.22
C LEU A 230 -7.78 -6.39 -27.96
N ALA A 231 -8.26 -5.28 -27.40
CA ALA A 231 -7.76 -4.76 -26.13
C ALA A 231 -7.98 -5.73 -24.96
N GLN A 232 -9.11 -6.44 -24.92
CA GLN A 232 -9.37 -7.47 -23.91
C GLN A 232 -8.42 -8.65 -24.04
N ILE A 233 -8.07 -9.07 -25.26
CA ILE A 233 -7.06 -10.12 -25.49
C ILE A 233 -5.69 -9.67 -24.99
N PHE A 234 -5.27 -8.44 -25.29
CA PHE A 234 -4.02 -7.91 -24.77
C PHE A 234 -4.03 -7.79 -23.24
N PHE A 235 -5.16 -7.38 -22.65
CA PHE A 235 -5.29 -7.32 -21.20
C PHE A 235 -5.20 -8.72 -20.57
N ALA A 236 -5.92 -9.69 -21.12
CA ALA A 236 -5.87 -11.10 -20.75
C ALA A 236 -4.45 -11.70 -20.80
N ALA A 237 -3.62 -11.24 -21.74
CA ALA A 237 -2.23 -11.67 -21.90
C ALA A 237 -1.22 -10.89 -21.05
N GLY A 238 -1.66 -9.98 -20.17
CA GLY A 238 -0.77 -9.09 -19.40
C GLY A 238 -0.07 -8.01 -20.22
N GLN A 239 -0.45 -7.83 -21.49
CA GLN A 239 0.10 -6.82 -22.41
C GLN A 239 -0.59 -5.46 -22.21
N PHE A 240 -0.47 -4.91 -21.00
CA PHE A 240 -1.24 -3.76 -20.54
C PHE A 240 -1.11 -2.50 -21.41
N THR A 241 0.10 -2.20 -21.89
CA THR A 241 0.36 -1.02 -22.73
C THR A 241 -0.34 -1.12 -24.08
N GLN A 242 -0.28 -2.30 -24.72
CA GLN A 242 -0.97 -2.57 -26.00
C GLN A 242 -2.49 -2.50 -25.83
N ALA A 243 -3.02 -3.08 -24.75
CA ALA A 243 -4.44 -2.98 -24.42
C ALA A 243 -4.87 -1.52 -24.27
N MET A 244 -4.11 -0.73 -23.50
CA MET A 244 -4.41 0.69 -23.27
C MET A 244 -4.32 1.54 -24.54
N ASP A 245 -3.34 1.30 -25.43
CA ASP A 245 -3.27 2.00 -26.72
C ASP A 245 -4.47 1.67 -27.60
N GLU A 246 -4.95 0.41 -27.59
CA GLU A 246 -6.16 0.04 -28.34
C GLU A 246 -7.43 0.73 -27.82
N LEU A 247 -7.56 0.85 -26.49
CA LEU A 247 -8.66 1.53 -25.82
C LEU A 247 -8.63 3.05 -26.04
N LEU A 248 -7.45 3.68 -26.07
CA LEU A 248 -7.32 5.12 -26.34
C LEU A 248 -7.88 5.50 -27.70
N GLU A 249 -7.66 4.68 -28.72
CA GLU A 249 -8.17 4.95 -30.06
C GLU A 249 -9.72 4.94 -30.11
N ILE A 250 -10.36 4.14 -29.26
CA ILE A 250 -11.83 4.19 -29.06
C ILE A 250 -12.19 5.50 -28.36
N ILE A 251 -11.58 5.79 -27.20
CA ILE A 251 -11.87 6.97 -26.37
C ILE A 251 -11.71 8.27 -27.17
N MET A 252 -10.66 8.38 -27.99
CA MET A 252 -10.39 9.56 -28.82
C MET A 252 -11.44 9.77 -29.93
N ARG A 253 -12.16 8.73 -30.35
CA ARG A 253 -13.16 8.82 -31.44
C ARG A 253 -14.61 8.79 -30.96
N ASP A 254 -14.86 8.17 -29.82
CA ASP A 254 -16.16 8.08 -29.16
C ASP A 254 -15.98 7.77 -27.66
N LYS A 255 -16.00 8.82 -26.85
CA LYS A 255 -15.79 8.77 -25.39
C LYS A 255 -16.88 7.98 -24.67
N SER A 256 -18.10 7.98 -25.21
CA SER A 256 -19.29 7.38 -24.61
C SER A 256 -19.60 5.98 -25.11
N TRP A 257 -18.82 5.46 -26.06
CA TRP A 257 -19.07 4.17 -26.68
C TRP A 257 -19.25 3.06 -25.63
N GLN A 258 -20.38 2.34 -25.75
CA GLN A 258 -20.79 1.26 -24.86
C GLN A 258 -20.71 1.64 -23.37
N ASP A 259 -21.36 2.73 -22.97
CA ASP A 259 -21.39 3.23 -21.60
C ASP A 259 -19.98 3.44 -21.01
N GLU A 260 -19.09 4.00 -21.82
CA GLU A 260 -17.68 4.24 -21.49
C GLU A 260 -16.87 2.96 -21.20
N ALA A 261 -17.25 1.82 -21.78
CA ALA A 261 -16.57 0.53 -21.55
C ALA A 261 -15.05 0.63 -21.78
N ALA A 262 -14.64 1.38 -22.82
CA ALA A 262 -13.22 1.57 -23.13
C ALA A 262 -12.48 2.32 -22.01
N ARG A 263 -13.02 3.46 -21.56
CA ARG A 263 -12.45 4.26 -20.47
C ARG A 263 -12.41 3.48 -19.16
N LYS A 264 -13.49 2.79 -18.80
CA LYS A 264 -13.56 2.01 -17.55
C LYS A 264 -12.55 0.86 -17.54
N THR A 265 -12.33 0.21 -18.69
CA THR A 265 -11.31 -0.84 -18.83
C THR A 265 -9.89 -0.27 -18.77
N TYR A 266 -9.68 0.89 -19.38
CA TYR A 266 -8.39 1.58 -19.30
C TYR A 266 -8.01 1.92 -17.84
N VAL A 267 -8.95 2.47 -17.08
CA VAL A 267 -8.73 2.79 -15.65
C VAL A 267 -8.48 1.52 -14.83
N ALA A 268 -9.18 0.42 -15.11
CA ALA A 268 -8.91 -0.86 -14.46
C ALA A 268 -7.50 -1.38 -14.75
N ILE A 269 -6.99 -1.24 -15.97
CA ILE A 269 -5.60 -1.62 -16.28
C ILE A 269 -4.62 -0.78 -15.47
N LEU A 270 -4.84 0.54 -15.38
CA LEU A 270 -4.00 1.41 -14.54
C LEU A 270 -4.04 1.01 -13.07
N GLU A 271 -5.21 0.63 -12.55
CA GLU A 271 -5.36 0.15 -11.17
C GLU A 271 -4.60 -1.17 -10.95
N VAL A 272 -4.69 -2.13 -11.87
CA VAL A 272 -3.93 -3.39 -11.81
C VAL A 272 -2.42 -3.15 -11.85
N MET A 273 -1.96 -2.22 -12.67
CA MET A 273 -0.54 -1.86 -12.78
C MET A 273 -0.04 -1.05 -11.58
N THR A 274 -0.92 -0.30 -10.91
CA THR A 274 -0.52 0.56 -9.80
C THR A 274 -0.19 -0.30 -8.60
N LYS A 275 1.08 -0.28 -8.18
CA LYS A 275 1.47 -0.86 -6.91
C LYS A 275 0.66 -0.20 -5.79
N PRO A 276 0.11 -0.96 -4.82
CA PRO A 276 -0.63 -0.37 -3.72
C PRO A 276 0.24 0.69 -3.05
N GLN A 277 -0.28 1.93 -2.97
CA GLN A 277 0.42 2.95 -2.22
C GLN A 277 0.34 2.61 -0.73
N PRO A 278 1.42 2.79 0.04
CA PRO A 278 1.32 2.74 1.49
C PRO A 278 0.25 3.75 1.92
N LYS A 279 -0.76 3.29 2.67
CA LYS A 279 -1.91 4.11 3.09
C LYS A 279 -1.41 5.41 3.75
N GLN A 280 -1.77 6.56 3.17
CA GLN A 280 -1.52 7.86 3.82
C GLN A 280 -2.41 8.00 5.06
N PRO A 281 -1.91 8.57 6.16
CA PRO A 281 -2.71 8.81 7.36
C PRO A 281 -3.81 9.87 7.08
N PRO A 282 -5.03 9.68 7.60
CA PRO A 282 -6.15 10.57 7.34
C PRO A 282 -6.00 11.88 8.14
N GLY A 283 -5.85 13.04 7.48
CA GLY A 283 -5.82 14.32 8.21
C GLY A 283 -5.62 15.64 7.46
N GLY A 284 -5.40 15.67 6.14
CA GLY A 284 -5.16 16.93 5.42
C GLY A 284 -6.42 17.73 5.12
N LYS A 285 -6.86 18.64 6.01
CA LYS A 285 -7.78 19.72 5.62
C LYS A 285 -7.04 20.76 4.75
N PRO A 286 -7.71 21.41 3.77
CA PRO A 286 -7.11 22.50 3.02
C PRO A 286 -6.96 23.72 3.95
N VAL A 287 -5.73 24.24 4.07
CA VAL A 287 -5.44 25.42 4.89
C VAL A 287 -6.07 26.65 4.22
N ALA A 288 -7.18 27.12 4.80
CA ALA A 288 -7.70 28.45 4.56
C ALA A 288 -6.71 29.49 5.12
N GLY A 289 -6.39 30.50 4.31
CA GLY A 289 -5.42 31.54 4.65
C GLY A 289 -5.78 32.35 5.88
N ALA A 290 -4.76 32.73 6.66
CA ALA A 290 -4.85 33.72 7.72
C ALA A 290 -4.28 35.08 7.26
N PRO A 291 -4.80 36.21 7.78
CA PRO A 291 -4.57 37.53 7.21
C PRO A 291 -3.39 38.26 7.86
N GLY A 292 -2.66 39.00 7.01
CA GLY A 292 -2.14 40.34 7.31
C GLY A 292 -0.90 40.48 8.20
N ALA A 293 0.26 40.70 7.58
CA ALA A 293 1.09 41.90 7.81
C ALA A 293 2.04 42.09 6.60
N ALA A 294 2.15 43.34 6.16
CA ALA A 294 2.73 43.73 4.89
C ALA A 294 4.26 43.88 4.93
N ASP A 295 4.95 43.34 3.92
CA ASP A 295 5.86 44.07 3.01
C ASP A 295 6.23 43.20 1.79
N LYS A 296 6.25 43.80 0.58
CA LYS A 296 6.45 43.15 -0.75
C LYS A 296 7.94 43.11 -1.15
N PRO A 297 8.33 42.55 -2.33
CA PRO A 297 8.20 41.17 -2.81
C PRO A 297 9.55 40.60 -3.31
N GLN A 298 9.85 39.33 -3.12
CA GLN A 298 10.79 38.60 -3.98
C GLN A 298 10.16 37.28 -4.40
N LEU A 299 9.91 37.17 -5.71
CA LEU A 299 9.60 35.90 -6.36
C LEU A 299 10.80 34.98 -6.22
N GLU A 300 10.61 33.82 -5.60
CA GLU A 300 11.35 32.62 -5.95
C GLU A 300 10.35 31.45 -5.99
N ILE A 301 10.54 30.65 -7.02
CA ILE A 301 9.61 29.69 -7.60
C ILE A 301 9.88 28.29 -7.00
N ALA A 302 8.84 27.46 -6.96
CA ALA A 302 8.86 26.00 -6.82
C ALA A 302 9.09 25.39 -5.42
N GLY A 303 7.99 25.21 -4.69
CA GLY A 303 7.81 24.03 -3.85
C GLY A 303 7.51 22.81 -4.73
N LYS A 304 8.55 22.10 -5.19
CA LYS A 304 8.38 20.76 -5.74
C LYS A 304 7.90 19.85 -4.62
N VAL A 305 6.61 19.53 -4.64
CA VAL A 305 6.09 18.36 -3.95
C VAL A 305 6.86 17.17 -4.51
N ALA A 306 7.69 16.53 -3.67
CA ALA A 306 8.30 15.26 -4.00
C ALA A 306 7.18 14.20 -4.01
N VAL A 307 6.53 14.06 -5.16
CA VAL A 307 5.63 12.95 -5.46
C VAL A 307 6.50 11.69 -5.46
N ALA A 308 6.09 10.68 -4.70
CA ALA A 308 6.69 9.35 -4.73
C ALA A 308 6.97 8.95 -6.18
N ALA A 309 8.15 8.40 -6.46
CA ALA A 309 8.57 8.08 -7.83
C ALA A 309 7.54 7.16 -8.48
N ALA A 310 6.65 7.75 -9.27
CA ALA A 310 5.61 7.06 -9.97
C ALA A 310 6.23 6.25 -11.10
N ASP A 311 5.68 5.07 -11.37
CA ASP A 311 6.09 4.27 -12.51
C ASP A 311 5.95 5.14 -13.78
N PRO A 312 7.06 5.39 -14.52
CA PRO A 312 7.07 6.33 -15.63
C PRO A 312 6.11 5.92 -16.76
N VAL A 313 5.83 4.61 -16.89
CA VAL A 313 4.87 4.08 -17.85
C VAL A 313 3.45 4.41 -17.39
N ILE A 314 3.09 4.13 -16.14
CA ILE A 314 1.76 4.42 -15.60
C ILE A 314 1.44 5.91 -15.73
N ASP A 315 2.39 6.77 -15.40
CA ASP A 315 2.23 8.22 -15.52
C ASP A 315 2.07 8.70 -16.97
N GLN A 316 2.80 8.09 -17.90
CA GLN A 316 2.64 8.38 -19.32
C GLN A 316 1.21 8.04 -19.78
N TYR A 317 0.69 6.88 -19.40
CA TYR A 317 -0.66 6.45 -19.79
C TYR A 317 -1.74 7.28 -19.08
N ARG A 318 -1.59 7.64 -17.80
CA ARG A 318 -2.47 8.63 -17.13
C ARG A 318 -2.54 9.96 -17.88
N ARG A 319 -1.40 10.47 -18.37
CA ARG A 319 -1.36 11.70 -19.21
C ARG A 319 -2.08 11.51 -20.54
N LYS A 320 -1.84 10.39 -21.25
CA LYS A 320 -2.53 10.07 -22.51
C LYS A 320 -4.05 10.03 -22.32
N LEU A 321 -4.54 9.38 -21.26
CA LEU A 321 -5.97 9.34 -20.94
C LEU A 321 -6.54 10.73 -20.68
N SER A 322 -5.84 11.54 -19.86
CA SER A 322 -6.24 12.92 -19.60
C SER A 322 -6.39 13.70 -20.90
N MET A 323 -5.38 13.68 -21.78
CA MET A 323 -5.41 14.36 -23.07
C MET A 323 -6.54 13.88 -23.99
N ALA A 324 -6.88 12.59 -23.96
CA ALA A 324 -7.97 12.04 -24.78
C ALA A 324 -9.36 12.44 -24.26
N LEU A 325 -9.51 12.79 -22.98
CA LEU A 325 -10.78 13.16 -22.37
C LEU A 325 -11.10 14.66 -22.48
N PHE A 326 -10.09 15.52 -22.61
CA PHE A 326 -10.26 16.92 -22.98
C PHE A 326 -10.50 17.11 -24.50
#